data_AF-A0A372QX97-F1
#
_entry.id   AF-A0A372QX97-F1
#
_cell.length_a   1.000
_cell.length_b   1.000
_cell.length_c   1.000
_cell.angle_alpha   90.00
_cell.angle_beta   90.00
_cell.angle_gamma   90.00
#
_symmetry.space_group_name_H-M   'P 1'
#
loop_
_entity.id
_entity.type
_entity.pdbx_description
1 polymer ?
#
loop_
_entity_poly.entity_id
_entity_poly.type
_entity_poly.pdbx_seq_one_letter_code
_entity_poly.pdbx_strand_id
1 'polypeptide(L)'
;MALAGYYMKGPKENHEEAKSWYKKAEKLGSLEAKLCLGYMHSIGKLHFDPKKAKDLFKGIINKIETPNNDEEKELSRIAMRNMALIYHNSHLKRPLEVSNLTKVKKVSDLKVNNLAKIKLKRAFKWYEKSFNLYDSQSAYNLGLLYESDDGIKKDDKQAEYYFRKAVEFSNNNNINDIFAKKKLGKILSNKEDVDEKMEGLRLLTEAASIGL
;
A
#
# COMPACT_ATOMS: atom_id res chain seq x y z
N MET A 1 0.13 19.54 11.64
CA MET A 1 1.18 18.78 10.92
C MET A 1 2.49 18.99 11.68
N ALA A 2 3.14 17.94 12.21
CA ALA A 2 4.37 18.09 12.99
C ALA A 2 5.50 18.73 12.16
N LEU A 3 6.40 19.48 12.80
CA LEU A 3 7.53 20.18 12.13
C LEU A 3 8.29 19.27 11.16
N ALA A 4 8.56 18.01 11.55
CA ALA A 4 9.22 17.03 10.70
C ALA A 4 8.42 16.64 9.43
N GLY A 5 7.09 16.68 9.49
CA GLY A 5 6.21 16.49 8.33
C GLY A 5 6.31 17.65 7.33
N TYR A 6 6.49 18.88 7.82
CA TYR A 6 6.77 20.05 6.98
C TYR A 6 8.12 19.91 6.25
N TYR A 7 9.16 19.42 6.91
CA TYR A 7 10.46 19.16 6.25
C TYR A 7 10.44 18.00 5.23
N MET A 8 9.41 17.15 5.27
CA MET A 8 9.22 16.08 4.29
C MET A 8 8.43 16.51 3.05
N LYS A 9 7.59 17.55 3.13
CA LYS A 9 6.59 17.94 2.11
C LYS A 9 6.53 19.46 1.81
N GLY A 10 7.34 20.26 2.48
CA GLY A 10 7.34 21.72 2.37
C GLY A 10 8.25 22.24 1.25
N PRO A 11 8.18 23.54 0.94
CA PRO A 11 8.89 24.15 -0.20
C PRO A 11 10.42 24.09 -0.11
N LYS A 12 10.98 23.84 1.09
CA LYS A 12 12.38 23.45 1.30
C LYS A 12 12.42 22.05 1.93
N GLU A 13 12.30 21.01 1.11
CA GLU A 13 12.40 19.63 1.57
C GLU A 13 13.81 19.35 2.12
N ASN A 14 13.92 18.97 3.39
CA ASN A 14 15.18 18.55 4.01
C ASN A 14 15.01 17.21 4.71
N HIS A 15 15.32 16.14 4.00
CA HIS A 15 15.13 14.78 4.50
C HIS A 15 16.09 14.42 5.65
N GLU A 16 17.34 14.89 5.64
CA GLU A 16 18.27 14.59 6.75
C GLU A 16 17.84 15.28 8.05
N GLU A 17 17.34 16.52 7.97
CA GLU A 17 16.81 17.23 9.12
C GLU A 17 15.53 16.60 9.65
N ALA A 18 14.58 16.25 8.76
CA ALA A 18 13.38 15.50 9.13
C ALA A 18 13.72 14.18 9.85
N LYS A 19 14.69 13.43 9.31
CA LYS A 19 15.18 12.18 9.92
C LYS A 19 15.81 12.42 11.29
N SER A 20 16.55 13.51 11.49
CA SER A 20 17.13 13.87 12.80
C SER A 20 16.02 14.08 13.83
N TRP A 21 14.97 14.83 13.47
CA TRP A 21 13.81 15.04 14.33
C TRP A 21 13.05 13.75 14.63
N TYR A 22 12.77 12.93 13.62
CA TYR A 22 12.10 11.65 13.85
C TYR A 22 12.93 10.72 14.72
N LYS A 23 14.27 10.69 14.59
CA LYS A 23 15.13 9.90 15.49
C LYS A 23 15.03 10.36 16.94
N LYS A 24 14.96 11.68 17.19
CA LYS A 24 14.78 12.21 18.55
C LYS A 24 13.40 11.81 19.11
N ALA A 25 12.34 11.98 18.34
CA ALA A 25 10.98 11.63 18.76
C ALA A 25 10.78 10.11 18.94
N GLU A 26 11.41 9.28 18.10
CA GLU A 26 11.35 7.82 18.22
C GLU A 26 12.02 7.33 19.52
N LYS A 27 13.15 7.94 19.91
CA LYS A 27 13.79 7.70 21.22
C LYS A 27 12.90 8.09 22.41
N LEU A 28 12.03 9.07 22.23
CA LEU A 28 11.01 9.45 23.22
C LEU A 28 9.76 8.57 23.17
N GLY A 29 9.72 7.57 22.26
CA GLY A 29 8.65 6.58 22.18
C GLY A 29 7.55 6.86 21.16
N SER A 30 7.66 7.93 20.34
CA SER A 30 6.67 8.25 19.30
C SER A 30 6.63 7.18 18.22
N LEU A 31 5.43 6.63 17.98
CA LEU A 31 5.19 5.61 16.97
C LEU A 31 5.02 6.21 15.58
N GLU A 32 4.54 7.44 15.50
CA GLU A 32 4.44 8.24 14.28
C GLU A 32 5.85 8.50 13.72
N ALA A 33 6.77 8.93 14.59
CA ALA A 33 8.16 9.14 14.19
C ALA A 33 8.83 7.85 13.75
N LYS A 34 8.55 6.73 14.43
CA LYS A 34 9.00 5.39 14.04
C LYS A 34 8.46 5.01 12.66
N LEU A 35 7.19 5.29 12.38
CA LEU A 35 6.53 5.03 11.10
C LEU A 35 7.17 5.85 9.98
N CYS A 36 7.40 7.14 10.21
CA CYS A 36 8.07 8.03 9.26
C CYS A 36 9.50 7.56 8.96
N LEU A 37 10.29 7.17 9.97
CA LEU A 37 11.62 6.60 9.75
C LEU A 37 11.59 5.32 8.92
N GLY A 38 10.63 4.42 9.22
CA GLY A 38 10.43 3.20 8.45
C GLY A 38 10.11 3.51 6.98
N TYR A 39 9.22 4.47 6.74
CA TYR A 39 8.89 4.95 5.41
C TYR A 39 10.10 5.52 4.66
N MET A 40 10.89 6.38 5.30
CA MET A 40 12.10 6.96 4.72
C MET A 40 13.13 5.91 4.30
N HIS A 41 13.32 4.88 5.13
CA HIS A 41 14.18 3.74 4.81
C HIS A 41 13.62 2.88 3.67
N SER A 42 12.30 2.76 3.57
CA SER A 42 11.66 1.94 2.52
C SER A 42 11.71 2.57 1.12
N ILE A 43 11.59 3.90 1.00
CA ILE A 43 11.60 4.61 -0.30
C ILE A 43 13.02 4.98 -0.75
N GLY A 44 13.98 4.97 0.18
CA GLY A 44 15.33 5.44 -0.08
C GLY A 44 15.39 6.95 -0.33
N LYS A 45 14.64 7.76 0.43
CA LYS A 45 14.73 9.24 0.38
C LYS A 45 16.10 9.75 0.87
N LEU A 46 16.88 8.87 1.52
CA LEU A 46 18.27 9.12 1.97
C LEU A 46 19.15 7.89 1.75
N HIS A 47 18.73 6.76 2.31
CA HIS A 47 19.37 5.46 2.12
C HIS A 47 18.31 4.37 2.14
N PHE A 48 18.24 3.60 1.05
CA PHE A 48 17.30 2.49 0.93
C PHE A 48 17.76 1.33 1.82
N ASP A 49 16.97 1.05 2.87
CA ASP A 49 17.23 -0.03 3.82
C ASP A 49 15.91 -0.75 4.16
N PRO A 50 15.52 -1.72 3.31
CA PRO A 50 14.25 -2.43 3.50
C PRO A 50 14.28 -3.35 4.72
N LYS A 51 15.46 -3.74 5.24
CA LYS A 51 15.53 -4.54 6.47
C LYS A 51 15.13 -3.67 7.66
N LYS A 52 15.78 -2.52 7.80
CA LYS A 52 15.49 -1.57 8.88
C LYS A 52 14.07 -1.02 8.82
N ALA A 53 13.55 -0.75 7.62
CA ALA A 53 12.16 -0.34 7.46
C ALA A 53 11.18 -1.38 8.05
N LYS A 54 11.39 -2.67 7.73
CA LYS A 54 10.58 -3.75 8.29
C LYS A 54 10.72 -3.86 9.81
N ASP A 55 11.93 -3.73 10.35
CA ASP A 55 12.14 -3.81 11.80
C ASP A 55 11.39 -2.69 12.53
N LEU A 56 11.39 -1.47 11.99
CA LEU A 56 10.64 -0.33 12.53
C LEU A 56 9.12 -0.58 12.46
N PHE A 57 8.60 -1.02 11.32
CA PHE A 57 7.17 -1.34 11.17
C PHE A 57 6.73 -2.48 12.08
N LYS A 58 7.54 -3.54 12.21
CA LYS A 58 7.28 -4.65 13.13
C LYS A 58 7.25 -4.16 14.58
N GLY A 59 8.13 -3.22 14.95
CA GLY A 59 8.13 -2.60 16.27
C GLY A 59 6.85 -1.83 16.58
N ILE A 60 6.20 -1.22 15.59
CA ILE A 60 4.89 -0.56 15.75
C ILE A 60 3.80 -1.62 15.92
N ILE A 61 3.74 -2.58 15.01
CA ILE A 61 2.71 -3.64 14.99
C ILE A 61 2.74 -4.48 16.28
N ASN A 62 3.94 -4.78 16.81
CA ASN A 62 4.06 -5.53 18.05
C ASN A 62 3.66 -4.71 19.28
N LYS A 63 3.84 -3.39 19.26
CA LYS A 63 3.44 -2.51 20.37
C LYS A 63 1.93 -2.28 20.38
N ILE A 64 1.32 -2.27 19.19
CA ILE A 64 -0.13 -2.16 18.99
C ILE A 64 -0.67 -3.53 18.57
N GLU A 65 -0.62 -4.51 19.47
CA GLU A 65 -1.10 -5.86 19.18
C GLU A 65 -2.61 -5.87 18.90
N THR A 66 -3.36 -5.09 19.68
CA THR A 66 -4.80 -4.83 19.50
C THR A 66 -5.06 -3.33 19.51
N PRO A 67 -5.31 -2.70 18.35
CA PRO A 67 -5.58 -1.27 18.29
C PRO A 67 -6.88 -0.90 19.02
N ASN A 68 -6.78 -0.03 20.03
CA ASN A 68 -7.91 0.31 20.91
C ASN A 68 -8.56 1.66 20.56
N ASN A 69 -7.87 2.49 19.77
CA ASN A 69 -8.37 3.78 19.29
C ASN A 69 -8.07 3.97 17.80
N ASP A 70 -8.63 5.02 17.20
CA ASP A 70 -8.52 5.23 15.75
C ASP A 70 -7.10 5.63 15.30
N GLU A 71 -6.32 6.29 16.14
CA GLU A 71 -4.92 6.61 15.86
C GLU A 71 -4.05 5.34 15.80
N GLU A 72 -4.22 4.44 16.76
CA GLU A 72 -3.55 3.14 16.80
C GLU A 72 -3.94 2.26 15.60
N LYS A 73 -5.22 2.29 15.20
CA LYS A 73 -5.69 1.60 13.99
C LYS A 73 -5.02 2.16 12.75
N GLU A 74 -4.93 3.50 12.64
CA GLU A 74 -4.26 4.17 11.52
C GLU A 74 -2.77 3.82 11.44
N LEU A 75 -2.05 3.92 12.55
CA LEU A 75 -0.63 3.59 12.60
C LEU A 75 -0.37 2.12 12.25
N SER A 76 -1.18 1.22 12.79
CA SER A 76 -1.07 -0.22 12.55
C SER A 76 -1.35 -0.55 11.09
N ARG A 77 -2.43 -0.02 10.51
CA ARG A 77 -2.79 -0.31 9.12
C ARG A 77 -1.77 0.25 8.13
N ILE A 78 -1.23 1.46 8.38
CA ILE A 78 -0.16 2.03 7.55
C ILE A 78 1.13 1.20 7.69
N ALA A 79 1.52 0.81 8.91
CA ALA A 79 2.71 -0.02 9.13
C ALA A 79 2.61 -1.37 8.41
N MET A 80 1.45 -2.04 8.51
CA MET A 80 1.17 -3.31 7.85
C MET A 80 1.15 -3.16 6.31
N ARG A 81 0.52 -2.11 5.79
CA ARG A 81 0.52 -1.81 4.35
C ARG A 81 1.93 -1.56 3.82
N ASN A 82 2.72 -0.75 4.52
CA ASN A 82 4.09 -0.45 4.10
C ASN A 82 5.00 -1.69 4.20
N MET A 83 4.79 -2.53 5.21
CA MET A 83 5.42 -3.85 5.31
C MET A 83 5.08 -4.72 4.09
N ALA A 84 3.80 -4.77 3.70
CA ALA A 84 3.34 -5.52 2.52
C ALA A 84 4.02 -5.01 1.24
N LEU A 85 4.07 -3.70 1.04
CA LEU A 85 4.70 -3.06 -0.13
C LEU A 85 6.20 -3.40 -0.25
N ILE A 86 6.93 -3.45 0.87
CA ILE A 86 8.35 -3.88 0.84
C ILE A 86 8.47 -5.30 0.29
N TYR A 87 7.59 -6.22 0.68
CA TYR A 87 7.61 -7.59 0.16
C TYR A 87 7.17 -7.63 -1.31
N HIS A 88 6.09 -6.94 -1.66
CA HIS A 88 5.53 -6.85 -3.02
C HIS A 88 6.61 -6.37 -4.00
N ASN A 89 7.28 -5.27 -3.67
CA ASN A 89 8.18 -4.57 -4.59
C ASN A 89 9.65 -4.97 -4.43
N SER A 90 9.95 -5.97 -3.61
CA SER A 90 11.30 -6.46 -3.32
C SER A 90 12.08 -7.04 -4.52
N HIS A 91 11.44 -7.17 -5.68
CA HIS A 91 12.07 -7.55 -6.95
C HIS A 91 12.54 -6.32 -7.74
N LEU A 92 12.15 -5.11 -7.33
CA LEU A 92 12.49 -3.84 -7.96
C LEU A 92 13.74 -3.21 -7.33
N LYS A 93 14.54 -2.51 -8.13
CA LYS A 93 15.72 -1.75 -7.65
C LYS A 93 15.35 -0.59 -6.71
N ARG A 94 14.16 0.02 -6.87
CA ARG A 94 13.61 1.04 -5.96
C ARG A 94 12.10 0.77 -5.70
N PRO A 95 11.76 0.14 -4.57
CA PRO A 95 10.45 -0.51 -4.39
C PRO A 95 9.21 0.37 -4.14
N LEU A 96 9.21 1.70 -4.25
CA LEU A 96 8.03 2.50 -3.80
C LEU A 96 7.60 3.63 -4.73
N GLU A 97 7.94 3.53 -6.02
CA GLU A 97 7.35 4.38 -7.06
C GLU A 97 6.47 3.49 -7.95
N VAL A 98 5.20 3.89 -8.14
CA VAL A 98 4.21 3.17 -8.98
C VAL A 98 4.72 2.98 -10.41
N SER A 99 5.58 3.88 -10.90
CA SER A 99 6.22 3.84 -12.22
C SER A 99 7.20 2.68 -12.42
N ASN A 100 7.70 2.05 -11.34
CA ASN A 100 8.74 1.02 -11.43
C ASN A 100 8.18 -0.40 -11.64
N LEU A 101 6.86 -0.58 -11.68
CA LEU A 101 6.18 -1.88 -11.74
C LEU A 101 6.20 -2.61 -13.11
N THR A 102 6.80 -2.02 -14.17
CA THR A 102 6.57 -2.48 -15.57
C THR A 102 7.76 -3.12 -16.30
N LYS A 103 8.89 -3.43 -15.64
CA LYS A 103 10.08 -3.96 -16.36
C LYS A 103 10.80 -5.12 -15.66
N VAL A 104 10.49 -6.38 -16.01
CA VAL A 104 11.46 -7.50 -15.96
C VAL A 104 11.11 -8.61 -16.98
N LYS A 105 12.10 -9.14 -17.74
CA LYS A 105 12.01 -10.33 -18.61
C LYS A 105 13.41 -10.98 -18.81
N LYS A 106 13.83 -12.07 -18.13
CA LYS A 106 14.96 -13.02 -18.52
C LYS A 106 15.04 -14.34 -17.68
N VAL A 107 15.31 -15.49 -18.34
CA VAL A 107 15.45 -16.91 -17.84
C VAL A 107 16.13 -17.18 -16.46
N SER A 108 17.03 -16.33 -15.93
CA SER A 108 17.42 -16.33 -14.50
C SER A 108 16.22 -16.18 -13.54
N ASP A 109 15.08 -15.79 -14.10
CA ASP A 109 13.77 -15.64 -13.49
C ASP A 109 13.26 -16.91 -12.81
N LEU A 110 13.67 -18.14 -13.12
CA LEU A 110 13.04 -19.33 -12.50
C LEU A 110 13.23 -19.44 -10.97
N LYS A 111 14.45 -19.24 -10.45
CA LYS A 111 14.70 -19.16 -8.99
C LYS A 111 14.16 -17.85 -8.39
N VAL A 112 14.26 -16.76 -9.14
CA VAL A 112 13.73 -15.44 -8.75
C VAL A 112 12.20 -15.47 -8.68
N ASN A 113 11.54 -16.27 -9.50
CA ASN A 113 10.09 -16.44 -9.59
C ASN A 113 9.59 -17.19 -8.37
N ASN A 114 10.26 -18.25 -7.93
CA ASN A 114 9.86 -18.92 -6.69
C ASN A 114 10.03 -18.00 -5.47
N LEU A 115 11.12 -17.24 -5.41
CA LEU A 115 11.34 -16.24 -4.37
C LEU A 115 10.31 -15.10 -4.44
N ALA A 116 9.98 -14.62 -5.64
CA ALA A 116 8.96 -13.59 -5.86
C ALA A 116 7.59 -14.08 -5.39
N LYS A 117 7.19 -15.31 -5.75
CA LYS A 117 5.97 -15.95 -5.26
C LYS A 117 5.92 -16.04 -3.73
N ILE A 118 7.01 -16.45 -3.07
CA ILE A 118 7.10 -16.48 -1.60
C ILE A 118 6.91 -15.07 -1.01
N LYS A 119 7.52 -14.06 -1.62
CA LYS A 119 7.42 -12.68 -1.16
C LYS A 119 6.02 -12.09 -1.41
N LEU A 120 5.38 -12.41 -2.53
CA LEU A 120 4.01 -12.00 -2.82
C LEU A 120 3.00 -12.65 -1.85
N LYS A 121 3.20 -13.92 -1.48
CA LYS A 121 2.43 -14.56 -0.38
C LYS A 121 2.65 -13.87 0.97
N ARG A 122 3.85 -13.34 1.25
CA ARG A 122 4.10 -12.53 2.46
C ARG A 122 3.44 -11.17 2.37
N ALA A 123 3.49 -10.52 1.20
CA ALA A 123 2.81 -9.25 0.96
C ALA A 123 1.30 -9.40 1.18
N PHE A 124 0.70 -10.45 0.59
CA PHE A 124 -0.70 -10.82 0.74
C PHE A 124 -1.12 -10.87 2.21
N LYS A 125 -0.42 -11.66 3.04
CA LYS A 125 -0.71 -11.75 4.49
C LYS A 125 -0.66 -10.41 5.22
N TRP A 126 0.26 -9.53 4.83
CA TRP A 126 0.35 -8.20 5.44
C TRP A 126 -0.74 -7.25 4.95
N TYR A 127 -1.10 -7.32 3.67
CA TYR A 127 -2.27 -6.60 3.16
C TYR A 127 -3.55 -7.09 3.82
N GLU A 128 -3.76 -8.39 4.02
CA GLU A 128 -4.95 -8.91 4.74
C GLU A 128 -5.06 -8.34 6.14
N LYS A 129 -3.94 -8.26 6.88
CA LYS A 129 -3.95 -7.66 8.23
C LYS A 129 -4.33 -6.19 8.21
N SER A 130 -3.81 -5.43 7.24
CA SER A 130 -4.16 -4.01 7.08
C SER A 130 -5.60 -3.82 6.58
N PHE A 131 -6.06 -4.68 5.68
CA PHE A 131 -7.44 -4.75 5.18
C PHE A 131 -8.45 -4.96 6.31
N ASN A 132 -8.13 -5.83 7.28
CA ASN A 132 -8.96 -6.05 8.47
C ASN A 132 -9.08 -4.81 9.38
N LEU A 133 -8.26 -3.78 9.14
CA LEU A 133 -8.35 -2.45 9.75
C LEU A 133 -8.92 -1.40 8.77
N TYR A 134 -9.72 -1.84 7.80
CA TYR A 134 -10.43 -1.00 6.83
C TYR A 134 -9.49 -0.11 5.99
N ASP A 135 -8.29 -0.60 5.65
CA ASP A 135 -7.36 0.12 4.76
C ASP A 135 -7.73 -0.13 3.28
N SER A 136 -8.28 0.90 2.63
CA SER A 136 -8.68 0.86 1.22
C SER A 136 -7.52 0.55 0.26
N GLN A 137 -6.30 0.99 0.58
CA GLN A 137 -5.13 0.71 -0.25
C GLN A 137 -4.73 -0.76 -0.21
N SER A 138 -4.84 -1.41 0.93
CA SER A 138 -4.59 -2.84 1.06
C SER A 138 -5.68 -3.65 0.38
N ALA A 139 -6.95 -3.24 0.47
CA ALA A 139 -8.03 -3.83 -0.32
C ALA A 139 -7.72 -3.76 -1.82
N TYR A 140 -7.35 -2.57 -2.34
CA TYR A 140 -6.98 -2.40 -3.75
C TYR A 140 -5.81 -3.31 -4.18
N ASN A 141 -4.75 -3.37 -3.37
CA ASN A 141 -3.58 -4.22 -3.66
C ASN A 141 -3.91 -5.72 -3.61
N LEU A 142 -4.81 -6.16 -2.72
CA LEU A 142 -5.32 -7.54 -2.72
C LEU A 142 -6.08 -7.83 -4.01
N GLY A 143 -6.91 -6.90 -4.47
CA GLY A 143 -7.59 -7.02 -5.76
C GLY A 143 -6.62 -7.21 -6.93
N LEU A 144 -5.54 -6.43 -6.98
CA LEU A 144 -4.49 -6.59 -7.98
C LEU A 144 -3.78 -7.95 -7.91
N LEU A 145 -3.54 -8.47 -6.69
CA LEU A 145 -2.90 -9.79 -6.51
C LEU A 145 -3.81 -10.94 -6.96
N TYR A 146 -5.13 -10.79 -6.91
CA TYR A 146 -6.07 -11.76 -7.46
C TYR A 146 -6.31 -11.58 -8.97
N GLU A 147 -6.05 -10.40 -9.52
CA GLU A 147 -6.08 -10.14 -10.96
C GLU A 147 -4.81 -10.69 -11.66
N SER A 148 -3.66 -10.70 -10.97
CA SER A 148 -2.40 -11.27 -11.45
C SER A 148 -2.25 -12.75 -11.06
N ASP A 149 -1.67 -13.57 -11.93
CA ASP A 149 -1.35 -14.99 -11.63
C ASP A 149 0.06 -15.15 -11.03
N ASP A 150 0.60 -14.06 -10.46
CA ASP A 150 1.99 -13.95 -10.02
C ASP A 150 2.20 -14.48 -8.59
N GLY A 151 1.75 -15.69 -8.31
CA GLY A 151 2.01 -16.39 -7.04
C GLY A 151 0.88 -16.39 -6.02
N ILE A 152 -0.16 -15.60 -6.27
CA ILE A 152 -1.53 -15.85 -5.82
C ILE A 152 -2.29 -16.36 -7.04
N LYS A 153 -3.15 -17.37 -6.87
CA LYS A 153 -3.91 -17.92 -7.99
C LYS A 153 -4.92 -16.87 -8.44
N LYS A 154 -4.94 -16.57 -9.73
CA LYS A 154 -5.90 -15.62 -10.30
C LYS A 154 -7.35 -16.02 -9.95
N ASP A 155 -8.13 -15.06 -9.49
CA ASP A 155 -9.57 -15.21 -9.20
C ASP A 155 -10.29 -13.87 -9.40
N ASP A 156 -10.98 -13.75 -10.53
CA ASP A 156 -11.65 -12.49 -10.92
C ASP A 156 -12.79 -12.12 -9.94
N LYS A 157 -13.44 -13.09 -9.29
CA LYS A 157 -14.49 -12.82 -8.30
C LYS A 157 -13.90 -12.25 -7.01
N GLN A 158 -12.77 -12.80 -6.55
CA GLN A 158 -12.05 -12.24 -5.42
C GLN A 158 -11.49 -10.85 -5.74
N ALA A 159 -10.94 -10.66 -6.95
CA ALA A 159 -10.46 -9.36 -7.37
C ALA A 159 -11.58 -8.30 -7.30
N GLU A 160 -12.76 -8.61 -7.83
CA GLU A 160 -13.94 -7.75 -7.74
C GLU A 160 -14.33 -7.45 -6.28
N TYR A 161 -14.41 -8.48 -5.43
CA TYR A 161 -14.72 -8.33 -4.01
C TYR A 161 -13.80 -7.32 -3.31
N TYR A 162 -12.49 -7.46 -3.51
CA TYR A 162 -11.52 -6.55 -2.90
C TYR A 162 -11.57 -5.14 -3.49
N PHE A 163 -11.85 -4.98 -4.80
CA PHE A 163 -12.04 -3.66 -5.37
C PHE A 163 -13.31 -2.97 -4.86
N ARG A 164 -14.43 -3.71 -4.68
CA ARG A 164 -15.64 -3.19 -4.02
C ARG A 164 -15.32 -2.70 -2.61
N LYS A 165 -14.60 -3.51 -1.82
CA LYS A 165 -14.17 -3.11 -0.48
C LYS A 165 -13.20 -1.93 -0.46
N ALA A 166 -12.34 -1.80 -1.46
CA ALA A 166 -11.44 -0.65 -1.59
C ALA A 166 -12.22 0.66 -1.77
N VAL A 167 -13.27 0.65 -2.59
CA VAL A 167 -14.17 1.80 -2.77
C VAL A 167 -14.96 2.07 -1.49
N GLU A 168 -15.51 1.03 -0.85
CA GLU A 168 -16.26 1.14 0.41
C GLU A 168 -15.44 1.74 1.56
N PHE A 169 -14.18 1.33 1.70
CA PHE A 169 -13.29 1.80 2.76
C PHE A 169 -12.67 3.18 2.47
N SER A 170 -12.91 3.73 1.29
CA SER A 170 -12.36 5.01 0.89
C SER A 170 -13.12 6.16 1.55
N ASN A 171 -12.60 6.62 2.69
CA ASN A 171 -13.05 7.86 3.32
C ASN A 171 -12.31 9.03 2.63
N ASN A 172 -13.03 9.86 1.87
CA ASN A 172 -12.61 11.16 1.31
C ASN A 172 -11.72 11.17 0.04
N ASN A 173 -12.21 10.65 -1.09
CA ASN A 173 -11.69 10.98 -2.45
C ASN A 173 -10.14 10.97 -2.59
N ASN A 174 -9.44 10.00 -2.00
CA ASN A 174 -7.99 9.87 -2.14
C ASN A 174 -7.63 9.30 -3.53
N ILE A 175 -6.46 9.58 -4.10
CA ILE A 175 -6.07 9.12 -5.46
C ILE A 175 -6.19 7.59 -5.65
N ASN A 176 -6.03 6.80 -4.58
CA ASN A 176 -6.21 5.34 -4.61
C ASN A 176 -7.67 4.91 -4.76
N ASP A 177 -8.62 5.74 -4.35
CA ASP A 177 -10.05 5.60 -4.64
C ASP A 177 -10.29 5.58 -6.16
N ILE A 178 -9.64 6.50 -6.87
CA ILE A 178 -9.78 6.63 -8.33
C ILE A 178 -9.33 5.34 -9.03
N PHE A 179 -8.19 4.77 -8.62
CA PHE A 179 -7.67 3.53 -9.20
C PHE A 179 -8.58 2.32 -8.89
N ALA A 180 -9.11 2.24 -7.67
CA ALA A 180 -10.07 1.20 -7.29
C ALA A 180 -11.39 1.33 -8.07
N LYS A 181 -11.97 2.54 -8.13
CA LYS A 181 -13.17 2.85 -8.92
C LYS A 181 -12.98 2.54 -10.40
N LYS A 182 -11.83 2.88 -10.98
CA LYS A 182 -11.50 2.56 -12.37
C LYS A 182 -11.40 1.06 -12.62
N LYS A 183 -10.76 0.31 -11.72
CA LYS A 183 -10.65 -1.16 -11.83
C LYS A 183 -12.00 -1.83 -11.70
N LEU A 184 -12.76 -1.48 -10.66
CA LEU A 184 -14.11 -1.99 -10.44
C LEU A 184 -15.04 -1.62 -11.61
N GLY A 185 -15.05 -0.37 -12.04
CA GLY A 185 -15.91 0.09 -13.13
C GLY A 185 -15.68 -0.64 -14.45
N LYS A 186 -14.42 -0.98 -14.77
CA LYS A 186 -14.08 -1.83 -15.93
C LYS A 186 -14.55 -3.28 -15.80
N ILE A 187 -14.54 -3.83 -14.58
CA ILE A 187 -15.04 -5.19 -14.33
C ILE A 187 -16.55 -5.19 -14.52
N LEU A 188 -17.24 -4.23 -13.92
CA LEU A 188 -18.70 -4.14 -13.93
C LEU A 188 -19.26 -3.78 -15.32
N SER A 189 -18.56 -2.98 -16.11
CA SER A 189 -18.97 -2.67 -17.49
C SER A 189 -19.05 -3.90 -18.40
N ASN A 190 -18.37 -5.00 -18.03
CA ASN A 190 -18.36 -6.24 -18.79
C ASN A 190 -19.35 -7.30 -18.25
N LYS A 191 -20.10 -7.00 -17.18
CA LYS A 191 -21.13 -7.90 -16.64
C LYS A 191 -22.30 -7.99 -17.60
N GLU A 192 -23.17 -8.98 -17.45
CA GLU A 192 -24.41 -9.06 -18.25
C GLU A 192 -25.52 -8.19 -17.64
N ASP A 193 -25.58 -8.15 -16.32
CA ASP A 193 -26.55 -7.40 -15.52
C ASP A 193 -26.49 -5.89 -15.80
N VAL A 194 -27.66 -5.29 -15.99
CA VAL A 194 -27.78 -3.88 -16.39
C VAL A 194 -27.45 -2.95 -15.22
N ASP A 195 -27.85 -3.31 -14.00
CA ASP A 195 -27.61 -2.49 -12.82
C ASP A 195 -26.11 -2.47 -12.49
N GLU A 196 -25.43 -3.61 -12.59
CA GLU A 196 -23.97 -3.68 -12.46
C GLU A 196 -23.26 -2.85 -13.53
N LYS A 197 -23.68 -2.91 -14.80
CA LYS A 197 -23.11 -2.07 -15.85
C LYS A 197 -23.26 -0.58 -15.53
N MET A 198 -24.45 -0.16 -15.09
CA MET A 198 -24.74 1.22 -14.74
C MET A 198 -23.90 1.68 -13.54
N GLU A 199 -23.74 0.82 -12.53
CA GLU A 199 -22.79 1.05 -11.44
C GLU A 199 -21.37 1.25 -11.98
N GLY A 200 -20.93 0.38 -12.89
CA GLY A 200 -19.60 0.46 -13.50
C GLY A 200 -19.36 1.78 -14.25
N LEU A 201 -20.33 2.22 -15.04
CA LEU A 201 -20.29 3.50 -15.75
C LEU A 201 -20.23 4.69 -14.78
N ARG A 202 -21.02 4.66 -13.70
CA ARG A 202 -20.99 5.69 -12.65
C ARG A 202 -19.60 5.78 -12.00
N LEU A 203 -19.02 4.64 -11.61
CA LEU A 203 -17.69 4.59 -11.00
C LEU A 203 -16.60 5.11 -11.94
N LEU A 204 -16.67 4.79 -13.23
CA LEU A 204 -15.74 5.32 -14.23
C LEU A 204 -15.89 6.83 -14.41
N THR A 205 -17.12 7.34 -14.36
CA THR A 205 -17.43 8.77 -14.47
C THR A 205 -16.92 9.53 -13.24
N GLU A 206 -17.14 9.01 -12.04
CA GLU A 206 -16.57 9.56 -10.79
C GLU A 206 -15.04 9.53 -10.81
N ALA A 207 -14.43 8.44 -11.27
CA ALA A 207 -12.98 8.35 -11.39
C ALA A 207 -12.42 9.36 -12.40
N ALA A 208 -13.15 9.63 -13.49
CA ALA A 208 -12.77 10.63 -14.49
C ALA A 208 -12.97 12.07 -13.99
N SER A 209 -14.01 12.35 -13.20
CA SER A 209 -14.27 13.69 -12.67
C SER A 209 -13.31 14.09 -11.53
N ILE A 210 -12.76 13.11 -10.82
CA ILE A 210 -11.78 13.32 -9.73
C ILE A 210 -10.33 13.33 -10.27
N GLY A 211 -10.07 12.85 -11.50
CA GLY A 211 -8.72 12.54 -11.99
C GLY A 211 -8.23 13.31 -13.22
N LEU A 212 -7.40 14.35 -12.94
CA LEU A 212 -6.42 15.08 -13.77
C LEU A 212 -6.94 16.03 -14.86
#